data_AF-A0A946U5D1-F1
#
_entry.id   AF-A0A946U5D1-F1
#
_cell.length_a   1.000
_cell.length_b   1.000
_cell.length_c   1.000
_cell.angle_alpha   90.00
_cell.angle_beta   90.00
_cell.angle_gamma   90.00
#
_symmetry.space_group_name_H-M   'P 1'
#
loop_
_entity.id
_entity.type
_entity.pdbx_description
1 polymer ?
#
loop_
_entity_poly.entity_id
_entity_poly.type
_entity_poly.pdbx_seq_one_letter_code
_entity_poly.pdbx_strand_id
1 'polypeptide(L)'
;EVVFVIDTSGSMEGASIRQARSALELGLKFLGPDDRFNLIEFDSDTRALFDESVPVQSPYLEEALDFIDDLRANGGTVMAPALARALDLPAQDGLLRQVIFVTDGSVGNEQELLLQVGDQLGDSRLFTVSIGSAPNAWFMRKAAEIGRGSHTHIGKLDEVAERMASLWTRIQHPALQDICVDWGTEAEFYPEIVPDLYAGEPLWLSARLTREPSEVLVCGELEGRYWETVARPERAGGSAALAGLWARHKIEALEDSRIFGVDADEVQRGVTELGLDFGLLTPYTSLVAVDRTPVRPQSAGLSARDVPNLLPAGTTLAAGFSQTATGWPAQLALSLFSLLVATGMLLYLPPSRPRPSGGARSPMAASSE
;
A
#
# COMPACT_ATOMS: atom_id res chain seq x y z
N GLU A 1 4.67 20.08 26.97
CA GLU A 1 4.53 21.05 25.86
C GLU A 1 3.94 20.31 24.67
N VAL A 2 2.94 20.86 24.00
CA VAL A 2 2.29 20.23 22.84
C VAL A 2 2.30 21.17 21.64
N VAL A 3 2.93 20.75 20.55
CA VAL A 3 3.02 21.54 19.32
C VAL A 3 2.18 20.85 18.26
N PHE A 4 1.10 21.48 17.82
CA PHE A 4 0.29 20.96 16.72
C PHE A 4 0.85 21.51 15.41
N VAL A 5 1.16 20.62 14.47
CA VAL A 5 1.60 20.97 13.12
C VAL A 5 0.51 20.52 12.17
N ILE A 6 -0.11 21.44 11.45
CA ILE A 6 -1.26 21.18 10.59
C ILE A 6 -0.97 21.53 9.15
N ASP A 7 -1.20 20.54 8.29
CA ASP A 7 -1.22 20.67 6.84
C ASP A 7 -2.48 21.43 6.38
N THR A 8 -2.28 22.49 5.61
CA THR A 8 -3.33 23.22 4.92
C THR A 8 -3.11 23.25 3.41
N SER A 9 -2.39 22.27 2.86
CA SER A 9 -2.21 22.11 1.42
C SER A 9 -3.53 21.92 0.66
N GLY A 10 -3.51 22.12 -0.66
CA GLY A 10 -4.71 21.98 -1.50
C GLY A 10 -5.39 20.61 -1.41
N SER A 11 -4.66 19.53 -1.08
CA SER A 11 -5.26 18.20 -0.91
C SER A 11 -6.14 18.07 0.34
N MET A 12 -5.96 18.98 1.30
CA MET A 12 -6.80 19.08 2.50
C MET A 12 -8.19 19.70 2.21
N GLU A 13 -8.49 20.12 0.98
CA GLU A 13 -9.76 20.75 0.64
C GLU A 13 -10.99 19.87 1.02
N GLY A 14 -12.07 20.53 1.45
CA GLY A 14 -13.33 19.87 1.71
C GLY A 14 -13.39 19.22 3.09
N ALA A 15 -13.48 17.89 3.15
CA ALA A 15 -13.71 17.18 4.41
C ALA A 15 -12.48 17.16 5.32
N SER A 16 -11.28 17.02 4.74
CA SER A 16 -10.03 16.89 5.47
C SER A 16 -9.73 18.12 6.33
N ILE A 17 -9.86 19.33 5.78
CA ILE A 17 -9.65 20.56 6.56
C ILE A 17 -10.68 20.71 7.69
N ARG A 18 -11.93 20.27 7.52
CA ARG A 18 -12.92 20.28 8.61
C ARG A 18 -12.59 19.28 9.70
N GLN A 19 -12.10 18.09 9.32
CA GLN A 19 -11.63 17.07 10.26
C GLN A 19 -10.42 17.58 11.04
N ALA A 20 -9.47 18.23 10.36
CA ALA A 20 -8.30 18.86 10.96
C ALA A 20 -8.67 19.92 12.00
N ARG A 21 -9.51 20.89 11.64
CA ARG A 21 -9.96 21.92 12.60
C ARG A 21 -10.64 21.31 13.81
N SER A 22 -11.56 20.38 13.59
CA SER A 22 -12.24 19.68 14.67
C SER A 22 -11.26 18.91 15.57
N ALA A 23 -10.23 18.29 14.99
CA ALA A 23 -9.18 17.61 15.74
C ALA A 23 -8.34 18.59 16.58
N LEU A 24 -7.97 19.74 16.02
CA LEU A 24 -7.21 20.79 16.72
C LEU A 24 -8.03 21.39 17.87
N GLU A 25 -9.30 21.76 17.63
CA GLU A 25 -10.19 22.28 18.67
C GLU A 25 -10.36 21.30 19.84
N LEU A 26 -10.47 20.00 19.54
CA LEU A 26 -10.52 18.97 20.56
C LEU A 26 -9.17 18.81 21.28
N GLY A 27 -8.07 18.84 20.54
CA GLY A 27 -6.72 18.82 21.10
C GLY A 27 -6.50 19.94 22.13
N LEU A 28 -6.89 21.17 21.79
CA LEU A 28 -6.80 22.32 22.71
C LEU A 28 -7.63 22.13 23.99
N LYS A 29 -8.79 21.48 23.89
CA LYS A 29 -9.66 21.19 25.06
C LYS A 29 -9.09 20.14 26.00
N PHE A 30 -8.19 19.30 25.51
CA PHE A 30 -7.59 18.25 26.31
C PHE A 30 -6.30 18.69 27.04
N LEU A 31 -5.75 19.86 26.69
CA LEU A 31 -4.60 20.43 27.38
C LEU A 31 -4.91 20.71 28.85
N GLY A 32 -3.96 20.38 29.72
CA GLY A 32 -3.98 20.72 31.13
C GLY A 32 -3.59 22.17 31.39
N PRO A 33 -3.90 22.71 32.59
CA PRO A 33 -3.58 24.10 32.95
C PRO A 33 -2.07 24.39 33.05
N ASP A 34 -1.27 23.36 33.32
CA ASP A 34 0.20 23.46 33.42
C ASP A 34 0.91 23.18 32.08
N ASP A 35 0.14 22.84 31.04
CA ASP A 35 0.69 22.62 29.71
C ASP A 35 1.02 23.94 29.01
N ARG A 36 1.86 23.81 27.99
CA ARG A 36 2.14 24.86 27.01
C ARG A 36 1.85 24.34 25.62
N PHE A 37 1.41 25.21 24.73
CA PHE A 37 1.07 24.81 23.37
C PHE A 37 1.50 25.83 22.32
N ASN A 38 1.58 25.35 21.08
CA ASN A 38 1.71 26.18 19.89
C ASN A 38 1.00 25.51 18.70
N LEU A 39 0.64 26.31 17.70
CA LEU A 39 0.05 25.86 16.44
C LEU A 39 0.98 26.27 15.31
N ILE A 40 1.30 25.35 14.41
CA ILE A 40 2.09 25.59 13.22
C ILE A 40 1.26 25.13 12.03
N GLU A 41 0.91 26.07 11.15
CA GLU A 41 0.31 25.79 9.86
C GLU A 41 1.40 25.65 8.80
N PHE A 42 1.21 24.71 7.87
CA PHE A 42 2.06 24.64 6.69
C PHE A 42 1.31 24.25 5.41
N ASP A 43 1.77 24.82 4.31
CA ASP A 43 1.41 24.46 2.94
C ASP A 43 2.66 24.53 2.04
N SER A 44 2.76 25.54 1.16
CA SER A 44 3.99 25.97 0.50
C SER A 44 4.91 26.73 1.47
N ASP A 45 4.31 27.41 2.45
CA ASP A 45 4.98 28.20 3.48
C ASP A 45 4.75 27.57 4.86
N THR A 46 5.45 28.06 5.88
CA THR A 46 5.29 27.59 7.28
C THR A 46 5.05 28.78 8.18
N ARG A 47 4.02 28.71 9.01
CA ARG A 47 3.63 29.78 9.93
C ARG A 47 3.29 29.23 11.30
N ALA A 48 4.11 29.57 12.29
CA ALA A 48 3.76 29.38 13.69
C ALA A 48 2.81 30.50 14.16
N LEU A 49 1.82 30.16 14.99
CA LEU A 49 0.96 31.14 15.63
C LEU A 49 1.74 31.98 16.64
N PHE A 50 2.57 31.33 17.46
CA PHE A 50 3.41 31.99 18.45
C PHE A 50 4.89 31.73 18.16
N ASP A 51 5.77 32.68 18.51
CA ASP A 51 7.22 32.51 18.39
C ASP A 51 7.76 31.41 19.32
N GLU A 52 7.11 31.24 20.48
CA GLU A 52 7.39 30.25 21.52
C GLU A 52 6.08 29.66 22.05
N SER A 53 6.11 28.47 22.64
CA SER A 53 4.91 27.84 23.19
C SER A 53 4.37 28.60 24.41
N VAL A 54 3.07 28.90 24.37
CA VAL A 54 2.36 29.75 25.34
C VAL A 54 1.57 28.90 26.35
N PRO A 55 1.28 29.41 27.57
CA PRO A 55 0.47 28.69 28.55
C PRO A 55 -1.00 28.58 28.11
N VAL A 56 -1.69 27.57 28.63
CA VAL A 56 -3.11 27.31 28.39
C VAL A 56 -3.98 28.32 29.16
N GLN A 57 -4.18 29.50 28.58
CA GLN A 57 -4.96 30.59 29.18
C GLN A 57 -5.91 31.22 28.17
N SER A 58 -7.02 31.78 28.65
CA SER A 58 -8.09 32.34 27.81
C SER A 58 -7.63 33.23 26.64
N PRO A 59 -6.76 34.25 26.80
CA PRO A 59 -6.38 35.09 25.66
C PRO A 59 -5.65 34.31 24.56
N TYR A 60 -4.76 33.38 24.92
CA TYR A 60 -4.04 32.55 23.95
C TYR A 60 -4.94 31.49 23.32
N LEU A 61 -5.90 30.95 24.08
CA LEU A 61 -6.87 29.99 23.58
C LEU A 61 -7.84 30.63 22.58
N GLU A 62 -8.31 31.85 22.85
CA GLU A 62 -9.15 32.62 21.93
C GLU A 62 -8.41 32.90 20.62
N GLU A 63 -7.16 33.38 20.70
CA GLU A 63 -6.32 33.61 19.52
C GLU A 63 -6.05 32.32 18.72
N ALA A 64 -5.85 31.20 19.42
CA ALA A 64 -5.67 29.89 18.80
C ALA A 64 -6.94 29.37 18.10
N LEU A 65 -8.12 29.59 18.70
CA LEU A 65 -9.39 29.21 18.08
C LEU A 65 -9.66 30.04 16.82
N ASP A 66 -9.40 31.35 16.86
CA ASP A 66 -9.50 32.23 15.69
C ASP A 66 -8.54 31.77 14.58
N PHE A 67 -7.30 31.42 14.93
CA PHE A 67 -6.32 30.86 14.00
C PHE A 67 -6.81 29.57 13.33
N ILE A 68 -7.40 28.64 14.11
CA ILE A 68 -7.96 27.38 13.61
C ILE A 68 -9.14 27.65 12.66
N ASP A 69 -10.02 28.57 13.02
CA ASP A 69 -11.18 28.95 12.21
C ASP A 69 -10.78 29.59 10.87
N ASP A 70 -9.60 30.21 10.82
CA ASP A 70 -9.05 30.85 9.64
C ASP A 70 -8.23 29.92 8.72
N LEU A 71 -7.87 28.70 9.14
CA LEU A 71 -7.13 27.74 8.30
C LEU A 71 -7.84 27.49 6.97
N ARG A 72 -7.17 27.65 5.81
CA ARG A 72 -7.79 27.40 4.49
C ARG A 72 -6.89 26.47 3.69
N ALA A 73 -7.50 25.44 3.08
CA ALA A 73 -6.78 24.54 2.19
C ALA A 73 -6.33 25.30 0.92
N ASN A 74 -5.02 25.46 0.73
CA ASN A 74 -4.40 26.12 -0.40
C ASN A 74 -2.93 25.67 -0.57
N GLY A 75 -2.30 25.96 -1.70
CA GLY A 75 -0.85 25.75 -1.85
C GLY A 75 -0.43 24.28 -2.01
N GLY A 76 0.90 24.05 -1.94
CA GLY A 76 1.53 22.73 -1.99
C GLY A 76 1.73 22.12 -0.60
N THR A 77 2.52 21.05 -0.53
CA THR A 77 2.81 20.34 0.74
C THR A 77 4.31 20.29 0.96
N VAL A 78 4.84 21.17 1.82
CA VAL A 78 6.27 21.29 2.13
C VAL A 78 6.50 21.03 3.62
N MET A 79 6.71 19.76 3.98
CA MET A 79 6.75 19.33 5.39
C MET A 79 8.06 19.65 6.12
N ALA A 80 9.20 19.65 5.42
CA ALA A 80 10.52 19.76 6.05
C ALA A 80 10.67 21.04 6.91
N PRO A 81 10.30 22.25 6.44
CA PRO A 81 10.38 23.47 7.24
C PRO A 81 9.41 23.45 8.43
N ALA A 82 8.23 22.84 8.28
CA ALA A 82 7.25 22.71 9.35
C ALA A 82 7.75 21.79 10.48
N LEU A 83 8.33 20.64 10.12
CA LEU A 83 8.97 19.73 11.07
C LEU A 83 10.16 20.40 11.77
N ALA A 84 11.03 21.07 11.01
CA ALA A 84 12.15 21.81 11.59
C ALA A 84 11.67 22.87 12.57
N ARG A 85 10.66 23.66 12.19
CA ARG A 85 10.11 24.72 13.03
C ARG A 85 9.51 24.17 14.33
N ALA A 86 8.82 23.03 14.26
CA ALA A 86 8.22 22.39 15.43
C ALA A 86 9.27 21.84 16.41
N LEU A 87 10.34 21.25 15.88
CA LEU A 87 11.41 20.65 16.68
C LEU A 87 12.39 21.71 17.23
N ASP A 88 12.56 22.85 16.55
CA ASP A 88 13.49 23.93 16.91
C ASP A 88 12.85 25.05 17.79
N LEU A 89 11.60 24.89 18.24
CA LEU A 89 11.00 25.84 19.19
C LEU A 89 11.84 25.88 20.50
N PRO A 90 11.91 27.02 21.21
CA PRO A 90 12.62 27.08 22.49
C PRO A 90 12.09 26.06 23.49
N ALA A 91 12.99 25.23 24.03
CA ALA A 91 12.65 24.20 25.00
C ALA A 91 11.98 24.81 26.24
N GLN A 92 10.99 24.11 26.78
CA GLN A 92 10.28 24.52 27.98
C GLN A 92 10.75 23.67 29.16
N ASP A 93 11.40 24.30 30.14
CA ASP A 93 11.99 23.58 31.28
C ASP A 93 10.97 22.70 32.00
N GLY A 94 11.32 21.43 32.19
CA GLY A 94 10.49 20.44 32.89
C GLY A 94 9.29 19.93 32.11
N LEU A 95 9.15 20.27 30.83
CA LEU A 95 8.09 19.78 29.97
C LEU A 95 8.64 18.93 28.82
N LEU A 96 8.10 17.72 28.66
CA LEU A 96 8.32 16.92 27.45
C LEU A 96 7.61 17.58 26.27
N ARG A 97 8.33 17.76 25.16
CA ARG A 97 7.77 18.24 23.89
C ARG A 97 7.09 17.10 23.14
N GLN A 98 5.82 17.27 22.85
CA GLN A 98 5.02 16.33 22.07
C GLN A 98 4.49 17.04 20.82
N VAL A 99 5.04 16.68 19.66
CA VAL A 99 4.63 17.22 18.36
C VAL A 99 3.53 16.33 17.79
N ILE A 100 2.39 16.92 17.45
CA ILE A 100 1.27 16.25 16.80
C ILE A 100 1.19 16.75 15.36
N PHE A 101 1.63 15.93 14.41
CA PHE A 101 1.71 16.25 13.00
C PHE A 101 0.47 15.74 12.24
N VAL A 102 -0.34 16.66 11.74
CA VAL A 102 -1.64 16.38 11.13
C VAL A 102 -1.59 16.68 9.63
N THR A 103 -1.83 15.68 8.79
CA THR A 103 -1.80 15.80 7.33
C THR A 103 -2.69 14.74 6.69
N ASP A 104 -3.08 14.92 5.43
CA ASP A 104 -3.65 13.84 4.61
C ASP A 104 -2.58 12.93 3.98
N GLY A 105 -1.31 13.12 4.34
CA GLY A 105 -0.21 12.24 3.96
C GLY A 105 0.24 12.40 2.51
N SER A 106 -0.11 13.51 1.83
CA SER A 106 0.43 13.86 0.52
C SER A 106 1.90 14.32 0.65
N VAL A 107 2.84 13.39 0.61
CA VAL A 107 4.28 13.65 0.76
C VAL A 107 5.04 13.36 -0.51
N GLY A 108 5.97 14.25 -0.85
CA GLY A 108 7.15 13.91 -1.65
C GLY A 108 8.40 13.97 -0.76
N ASN A 109 9.39 13.12 -1.05
CA ASN A 109 10.67 13.04 -0.34
C ASN A 109 10.60 12.44 1.08
N GLU A 110 9.87 11.33 1.22
CA GLU A 110 9.73 10.59 2.47
C GLU A 110 11.07 10.27 3.13
N GLN A 111 12.07 9.87 2.34
CA GLN A 111 13.38 9.49 2.84
C GLN A 111 14.09 10.65 3.56
N GLU A 112 14.09 11.84 2.96
CA GLU A 112 14.73 13.02 3.52
C GLU A 112 14.01 13.48 4.81
N LEU A 113 12.68 13.40 4.82
CA LEU A 113 11.87 13.75 6.00
C LEU A 113 12.11 12.78 7.16
N LEU A 114 12.21 11.48 6.91
CA LEU A 114 12.47 10.48 7.96
C LEU A 114 13.88 10.64 8.55
N LEU A 115 14.88 10.95 7.70
CA LEU A 115 16.23 11.31 8.16
C LEU A 115 16.21 12.57 9.02
N GLN A 116 15.48 13.61 8.58
CA GLN A 116 15.34 14.85 9.32
C GLN A 116 14.71 14.62 10.70
N VAL A 117 13.64 13.82 10.79
CA VAL A 117 13.03 13.46 12.07
C VAL A 117 14.06 12.77 12.97
N GLY A 118 14.78 11.77 12.46
CA GLY A 118 15.80 11.06 13.24
C GLY A 118 16.92 11.97 13.77
N ASP A 119 17.33 12.97 12.99
CA ASP A 119 18.42 13.90 13.34
C ASP A 119 17.96 15.01 14.32
N GLN A 120 16.74 15.52 14.14
CA GLN A 120 16.24 16.71 14.86
C GLN A 120 15.32 16.40 16.04
N LEU A 121 14.89 15.14 16.23
CA LEU A 121 13.89 14.80 17.26
C LEU A 121 14.31 15.24 18.68
N GLY A 122 15.58 15.05 19.02
CA GLY A 122 16.09 15.26 20.38
C GLY A 122 15.28 14.45 21.41
N ASP A 123 14.88 15.11 22.50
CA ASP A 123 14.03 14.52 23.53
C ASP A 123 12.52 14.61 23.20
N SER A 124 12.16 15.15 22.03
CA SER A 124 10.75 15.31 21.63
C SER A 124 10.12 13.96 21.29
N ARG A 125 8.78 13.94 21.24
CA ARG A 125 7.98 12.86 20.68
C ARG A 125 7.20 13.35 19.47
N LEU A 126 7.16 12.56 18.41
CA LEU A 126 6.40 12.88 17.20
C LEU A 126 5.25 11.88 17.04
N PHE A 127 4.03 12.38 17.17
CA PHE A 127 2.79 11.67 16.88
C PHE A 127 2.28 12.13 15.53
N THR A 128 1.80 11.19 14.72
CA THR A 128 1.29 11.52 13.39
C THR A 128 -0.21 11.21 13.31
N VAL A 129 -0.97 12.14 12.75
CA VAL A 129 -2.42 12.02 12.52
C VAL A 129 -2.66 12.15 11.04
N SER A 130 -3.02 11.04 10.42
CA SER A 130 -3.39 11.02 9.01
C SER A 130 -4.89 11.26 8.85
N ILE A 131 -5.27 12.19 7.99
CA ILE A 131 -6.66 12.56 7.72
C ILE A 131 -7.07 12.13 6.30
N GLY A 132 -8.35 11.81 6.12
CA GLY A 132 -8.92 11.52 4.80
C GLY A 132 -8.87 10.05 4.43
N SER A 133 -9.12 9.71 3.16
CA SER A 133 -9.45 8.33 2.75
C SER A 133 -8.25 7.50 2.28
N ALA A 134 -7.14 8.11 1.87
CA ALA A 134 -5.99 7.41 1.31
C ALA A 134 -4.64 8.11 1.58
N PRO A 135 -4.30 8.37 2.86
CA PRO A 135 -3.00 8.95 3.17
C PRO A 135 -1.85 7.97 2.90
N ASN A 136 -0.63 8.48 2.73
CA ASN A 136 0.59 7.67 2.79
C ASN A 136 0.80 7.14 4.22
N ALA A 137 0.06 6.09 4.57
CA ALA A 137 0.05 5.51 5.90
C ALA A 137 1.40 4.90 6.30
N TRP A 138 2.19 4.43 5.32
CA TRP A 138 3.53 3.92 5.57
C TRP A 138 4.45 5.02 6.12
N PHE A 139 4.55 6.17 5.42
CA PHE A 139 5.37 7.30 5.87
C PHE A 139 4.92 7.79 7.26
N MET A 140 3.61 7.99 7.43
CA MET A 140 3.05 8.50 8.68
C MET A 140 3.36 7.57 9.86
N ARG A 141 3.25 6.25 9.65
CA ARG A 141 3.59 5.26 10.67
C ARG A 141 5.10 5.26 10.97
N LYS A 142 5.94 5.25 9.93
CA LYS A 142 7.40 5.23 10.10
C LYS A 142 7.91 6.49 10.79
N ALA A 143 7.37 7.66 10.46
CA ALA A 143 7.71 8.92 11.13
C ALA A 143 7.34 8.90 12.62
N ALA A 144 6.16 8.35 12.97
CA ALA A 144 5.78 8.19 14.37
C ALA A 144 6.67 7.17 15.12
N GLU A 145 7.05 6.06 14.48
CA GLU A 145 7.97 5.06 15.04
C GLU A 145 9.35 5.67 15.35
N ILE A 146 9.97 6.34 14.37
CA ILE A 146 11.24 7.07 14.58
C ILE A 146 11.07 8.15 15.65
N GLY A 147 9.91 8.80 15.63
CA GLY A 147 9.47 9.82 16.57
C GLY A 147 9.15 9.35 17.99
N ARG A 148 9.26 8.04 18.29
CA ARG A 148 8.85 7.42 19.57
C ARG A 148 7.39 7.71 19.98
N GLY A 149 6.56 8.06 19.01
CA GLY A 149 5.13 8.33 19.18
C GLY A 149 4.26 7.23 18.58
N SER A 150 3.02 7.56 18.29
CA SER A 150 2.07 6.65 17.63
C SER A 150 1.36 7.33 16.47
N HIS A 151 0.97 6.51 15.48
CA HIS A 151 0.17 6.94 14.34
C HIS A 151 -1.33 6.77 14.62
N THR A 152 -2.12 7.76 14.22
CA THR A 152 -3.58 7.73 14.26
C THR A 152 -4.15 8.06 12.89
N HIS A 153 -5.18 7.32 12.47
CA HIS A 153 -5.90 7.58 11.23
C HIS A 153 -7.33 8.04 11.49
N ILE A 154 -7.73 9.13 10.82
CA ILE A 154 -9.05 9.73 10.89
C ILE A 154 -9.63 9.76 9.47
N GLY A 155 -10.44 8.76 9.14
CA GLY A 155 -11.06 8.65 7.82
C GLY A 155 -12.33 9.48 7.68
N LYS A 156 -13.07 9.71 8.78
CA LYS A 156 -14.38 10.38 8.80
C LYS A 156 -14.52 11.40 9.92
N LEU A 157 -15.42 12.36 9.73
CA LEU A 157 -15.61 13.48 10.65
C LEU A 157 -16.20 13.05 12.00
N ASP A 158 -17.08 12.05 11.99
CA ASP A 158 -17.67 11.45 13.20
C ASP A 158 -16.66 10.63 14.02
N GLU A 159 -15.58 10.16 13.41
CA GLU A 159 -14.51 9.42 14.09
C GLU A 159 -13.51 10.35 14.82
N VAL A 160 -13.47 11.65 14.50
CA VAL A 160 -12.48 12.61 15.04
C VAL A 160 -12.45 12.58 16.58
N ALA A 161 -13.61 12.68 17.21
CA ALA A 161 -13.71 12.76 18.67
C ALA A 161 -13.15 11.52 19.38
N GLU A 162 -13.52 10.33 18.90
CA GLU A 162 -13.04 9.06 19.45
C GLU A 162 -11.53 8.89 19.26
N ARG A 163 -11.04 9.15 18.04
CA ARG A 163 -9.63 9.00 17.68
C ARG A 163 -8.73 9.98 18.43
N MET A 164 -9.15 11.24 18.55
CA MET A 164 -8.41 12.25 19.30
C MET A 164 -8.42 11.96 20.80
N ALA A 165 -9.53 11.49 21.37
CA ALA A 165 -9.55 11.07 22.78
C ALA A 165 -8.60 9.89 23.05
N SER A 166 -8.54 8.92 22.13
CA SER A 166 -7.62 7.79 22.22
C SER A 166 -6.16 8.22 22.08
N LEU A 167 -5.84 9.11 21.13
CA LEU A 167 -4.50 9.70 21.03
C LEU A 167 -4.13 10.45 22.30
N TRP A 168 -5.04 11.27 22.83
CA TRP A 168 -4.76 12.08 24.01
C TRP A 168 -4.53 11.26 25.28
N THR A 169 -5.31 10.17 25.44
CA THR A 169 -5.13 9.24 26.55
C THR A 169 -3.70 8.69 26.59
N ARG A 170 -3.11 8.43 25.42
CA ARG A 170 -1.71 7.99 25.28
C ARG A 170 -0.74 9.13 25.64
N ILE A 171 -0.90 10.29 25.02
CA ILE A 171 -0.07 11.50 25.25
C ILE A 171 0.01 11.91 26.73
N GLN A 172 -1.09 11.78 27.48
CA GLN A 172 -1.13 12.15 28.90
C GLN A 172 -0.53 11.11 29.85
N HIS A 173 -0.43 9.85 29.42
CA HIS A 173 -0.04 8.75 30.30
C HIS A 173 1.07 7.89 29.68
N PRO A 174 2.26 8.48 29.42
CA PRO A 174 3.45 7.68 29.17
C PRO A 174 3.77 6.89 30.45
N ALA A 175 3.57 5.58 30.40
CA ALA A 175 3.80 4.68 31.51
C ALA A 175 5.29 4.41 31.74
N LEU A 176 6.11 4.43 30.68
CA LEU A 176 7.56 4.34 30.78
C LEU A 176 8.19 5.00 29.54
N GLN A 177 9.15 5.89 29.74
CA GLN A 177 9.84 6.62 28.68
C GLN A 177 11.29 6.15 28.54
N ASP A 178 11.91 6.43 27.40
CA ASP A 178 13.34 6.19 27.15
C ASP A 178 13.77 4.76 27.49
N ILE A 179 12.95 3.82 27.03
CA ILE A 179 13.08 2.41 27.39
C ILE A 179 14.38 1.84 26.82
N CYS A 180 15.14 1.22 27.69
CA CYS A 180 16.35 0.48 27.36
C CYS A 180 16.21 -0.99 27.79
N VAL A 181 16.79 -1.88 26.99
CA VAL A 181 16.74 -3.33 27.26
C VAL A 181 18.14 -3.89 27.15
N ASP A 182 18.64 -4.44 28.25
CA ASP A 182 19.84 -5.26 28.28
C ASP A 182 19.46 -6.74 28.37
N TRP A 183 19.72 -7.44 27.27
CA TRP A 183 19.39 -8.87 27.11
C TRP A 183 20.39 -9.80 27.82
N GLY A 184 21.46 -9.29 28.43
CA GLY A 184 22.51 -10.08 29.09
C GLY A 184 23.40 -10.90 28.13
N THR A 185 23.16 -10.75 26.83
CA THR A 185 23.89 -11.39 25.74
C THR A 185 23.71 -10.59 24.46
N GLU A 186 24.50 -10.89 23.42
CA GLU A 186 24.30 -10.30 22.11
C GLU A 186 22.91 -10.63 21.57
N ALA A 187 22.18 -9.58 21.20
CA ALA A 187 20.79 -9.63 20.80
C ALA A 187 20.57 -8.77 19.55
N GLU A 188 19.93 -9.36 18.54
CA GLU A 188 19.41 -8.63 17.39
C GLU A 188 17.90 -8.51 17.56
N PHE A 189 17.44 -7.31 17.93
CA PHE A 189 16.05 -7.08 18.34
C PHE A 189 15.39 -5.93 17.57
N TYR A 190 14.06 -5.99 17.49
CA TYR A 190 13.25 -5.04 16.78
C TYR A 190 11.97 -4.69 17.55
N PRO A 191 11.45 -3.44 17.41
CA PRO A 191 12.05 -2.32 16.69
C PRO A 191 13.40 -1.86 17.28
N GLU A 192 14.30 -1.34 16.45
CA GLU A 192 15.63 -0.86 16.87
C GLU A 192 15.51 0.40 17.73
N ILE A 193 14.61 1.30 17.33
CA ILE A 193 14.18 2.45 18.14
C ILE A 193 13.04 1.97 19.03
N VAL A 194 13.31 1.78 20.31
CA VAL A 194 12.30 1.34 21.28
C VAL A 194 11.37 2.54 21.58
N PRO A 195 10.07 2.46 21.25
CA PRO A 195 9.13 3.53 21.56
C PRO A 195 8.84 3.55 23.07
N ASP A 196 8.27 4.66 23.53
CA ASP A 196 7.76 4.75 24.89
C ASP A 196 6.56 3.80 25.09
N LEU A 197 6.37 3.34 26.34
CA LEU A 197 5.23 2.53 26.74
C LEU A 197 4.10 3.46 27.18
N TYR A 198 2.94 3.31 26.55
CA TYR A 198 1.73 4.07 26.89
C TYR A 198 0.74 3.20 27.66
N ALA A 199 0.00 3.81 28.59
CA ALA A 199 -0.99 3.09 29.38
C ALA A 199 -2.07 2.43 28.50
N GLY A 200 -2.32 1.14 28.72
CA GLY A 200 -3.36 0.38 28.01
C GLY A 200 -2.90 -0.35 26.74
N GLU A 201 -1.66 -0.14 26.30
CA GLU A 201 -1.09 -0.81 25.12
C GLU A 201 0.17 -1.60 25.50
N PRO A 202 0.29 -2.87 25.06
CA PRO A 202 1.52 -3.63 25.27
C PRO A 202 2.61 -3.19 24.28
N LEU A 203 3.84 -3.03 24.77
CA LEU A 203 5.04 -2.90 23.93
C LEU A 203 5.63 -4.30 23.67
N TRP A 204 5.80 -4.63 22.39
CA TRP A 204 6.39 -5.90 21.96
C TRP A 204 7.77 -5.69 21.36
N LEU A 205 8.75 -6.41 21.89
CA LEU A 205 10.09 -6.53 21.30
C LEU A 205 10.32 -7.97 20.87
N SER A 206 10.84 -8.16 19.66
CA SER A 206 11.23 -9.47 19.14
C SER A 206 12.74 -9.53 18.98
N ALA A 207 13.40 -10.52 19.59
CA ALA A 207 14.85 -10.64 19.58
C ALA A 207 15.35 -12.03 19.15
N ARG A 208 16.44 -12.05 18.38
CA ARG A 208 17.26 -13.23 18.13
C ARG A 208 18.51 -13.15 19.01
N LEU A 209 18.68 -14.18 19.84
CA LEU A 209 19.74 -14.23 20.86
C LEU A 209 20.74 -15.34 20.53
N THR A 210 22.01 -15.11 20.83
CA THR A 210 23.08 -16.12 20.66
C THR A 210 23.00 -17.28 21.65
N ARG A 211 22.41 -17.02 22.82
CA ARG A 211 22.16 -17.98 23.89
C ARG A 211 20.94 -17.54 24.69
N GLU A 212 20.36 -18.48 25.42
CA GLU A 212 19.23 -18.17 26.30
C GLU A 212 19.68 -17.28 27.48
N PRO A 213 19.03 -16.13 27.70
CA PRO A 213 19.37 -15.24 28.79
C PRO A 213 18.76 -15.75 30.11
N SER A 214 19.52 -15.64 31.20
CA SER A 214 19.00 -15.94 32.54
C SER A 214 18.11 -14.81 33.07
N GLU A 215 18.47 -13.58 32.75
CA GLU A 215 17.84 -12.35 33.21
C GLU A 215 17.94 -11.32 32.07
N VAL A 216 16.88 -10.52 31.91
CA VAL A 216 16.81 -9.39 30.98
C VAL A 216 16.52 -8.16 31.83
N LEU A 217 17.41 -7.16 31.79
CA LEU A 217 17.21 -5.89 32.49
C LEU A 217 16.43 -4.96 31.55
N VAL A 218 15.32 -4.43 32.05
CA VAL A 218 14.55 -3.39 31.37
C VAL A 218 14.68 -2.13 32.20
N CYS A 219 15.11 -1.04 31.59
CA CYS A 219 15.27 0.25 32.21
C CYS A 219 14.52 1.33 31.44
N GLY A 220 14.35 2.50 32.05
CA GLY A 220 13.73 3.66 31.45
C GLY A 220 13.44 4.73 32.48
N GLU A 221 12.53 5.63 32.15
CA GLU A 221 12.10 6.71 33.02
C GLU A 221 10.61 6.58 33.37
N LEU A 222 10.32 6.51 34.67
CA LEU A 222 8.98 6.44 35.24
C LEU A 222 8.74 7.72 36.07
N GLU A 223 7.81 8.56 35.64
CA GLU A 223 7.48 9.83 36.31
C GLU A 223 8.70 10.75 36.54
N GLY A 224 9.57 10.93 35.54
CA GLY A 224 10.74 11.81 35.70
C GLY A 224 11.93 11.15 36.42
N ARG A 225 11.85 9.85 36.74
CA ARG A 225 12.85 9.15 37.55
C ARG A 225 13.33 7.88 36.87
N TYR A 226 14.62 7.62 36.99
CA TYR A 226 15.20 6.36 36.55
C TYR A 226 14.49 5.17 37.21
N TRP A 227 14.10 4.22 36.37
CA TRP A 227 13.43 2.99 36.75
C TRP A 227 14.11 1.81 36.07
N GLU A 228 14.21 0.70 36.79
CA GLU A 228 14.70 -0.56 36.23
C GLU A 228 13.96 -1.75 36.84
N THR A 229 13.86 -2.83 36.08
CA THR A 229 13.36 -4.12 36.54
C THR A 229 14.12 -5.26 35.86
N VAL A 230 14.19 -6.40 36.54
CA VAL A 230 14.78 -7.61 35.98
C VAL A 230 13.66 -8.59 35.63
N ALA A 231 13.51 -8.86 34.33
CA ALA A 231 12.63 -9.90 33.82
C ALA A 231 13.37 -11.24 33.74
N ARG A 232 12.75 -12.30 34.24
CA ARG A 232 13.25 -13.68 34.07
C ARG A 232 12.45 -14.35 32.96
N PRO A 233 13.07 -14.70 31.83
CA PRO A 233 12.36 -15.32 30.73
C PRO A 233 11.76 -16.66 31.16
N GLU A 234 10.46 -16.84 30.94
CA GLU A 234 9.83 -18.14 31.05
C GLU A 234 10.02 -18.90 29.74
N ARG A 235 10.47 -20.16 29.83
CA ARG A 235 10.57 -21.05 28.67
C ARG A 235 9.19 -21.41 28.16
N ALA A 236 8.70 -20.67 27.17
CA ALA A 236 7.64 -21.14 26.30
C ALA A 236 8.22 -22.08 25.23
N GLY A 237 7.46 -23.08 24.79
CA GLY A 237 7.87 -23.92 23.66
C GLY A 237 8.13 -23.05 22.43
N GLY A 238 9.31 -23.20 21.82
CA GLY A 238 9.67 -22.47 20.61
C GLY A 238 8.66 -22.71 19.49
N SER A 239 8.26 -21.67 18.76
CA SER A 239 7.37 -21.78 17.62
C SER A 239 8.00 -21.18 16.37
N ALA A 240 7.78 -21.84 15.22
CA ALA A 240 8.18 -21.29 13.93
C ALA A 240 7.52 -19.92 13.66
N ALA A 241 6.36 -19.65 14.28
CA ALA A 241 5.67 -18.37 14.18
C ALA A 241 6.45 -17.21 14.84
N LEU A 242 7.08 -17.44 16.00
CA LEU A 242 7.92 -16.42 16.65
C LEU A 242 9.17 -16.10 15.82
N ALA A 243 9.79 -17.13 15.24
CA ALA A 243 10.93 -16.97 14.35
C ALA A 243 10.54 -16.19 13.08
N GLY A 244 9.36 -16.49 12.51
CA GLY A 244 8.79 -15.73 11.39
C GLY A 244 8.44 -14.28 11.75
N LEU A 245 7.94 -14.01 12.95
CA LEU A 245 7.68 -12.64 13.42
C LEU A 245 8.97 -11.82 13.49
N TRP A 246 10.01 -12.37 14.11
CA TRP A 246 11.33 -11.72 14.14
C TRP A 246 11.87 -11.47 12.73
N ALA A 247 11.76 -12.46 11.83
CA ALA A 247 12.24 -12.32 10.45
C ALA A 247 11.48 -11.22 9.68
N ARG A 248 10.18 -11.04 9.92
CA ARG A 248 9.40 -9.94 9.33
C ARG A 248 9.90 -8.57 9.80
N HIS A 249 10.14 -8.41 11.10
CA HIS A 249 10.67 -7.13 11.61
C HIS A 249 12.10 -6.86 11.13
N LYS A 250 12.93 -7.90 10.99
CA LYS A 250 14.26 -7.76 10.38
C LYS A 250 14.19 -7.34 8.91
N ILE A 251 13.28 -7.92 8.14
CA ILE A 251 13.04 -7.52 6.74
C ILE A 251 12.63 -6.05 6.69
N GLU A 252 11.70 -5.62 7.54
CA GLU A 252 11.28 -4.22 7.62
C GLU A 252 12.46 -3.30 7.96
N ALA A 253 13.28 -3.64 8.95
CA ALA A 253 14.47 -2.86 9.29
C ALA A 253 15.51 -2.82 8.16
N LEU A 254 15.71 -3.92 7.42
CA LEU A 254 16.57 -3.91 6.23
C LEU A 254 16.01 -3.01 5.13
N GLU A 255 14.71 -3.05 4.88
CA GLU A 255 14.05 -2.16 3.92
C GLU A 255 14.18 -0.69 4.35
N ASP A 256 14.00 -0.40 5.64
CA ASP A 256 14.18 0.92 6.23
C ASP A 256 15.64 1.39 6.13
N SER A 257 16.62 0.50 6.22
CA SER A 257 18.04 0.85 6.12
C SER A 257 18.41 1.52 4.78
N ARG A 258 17.61 1.31 3.71
CA ARG A 258 17.76 2.03 2.43
C ARG A 258 17.55 3.54 2.58
N ILE A 259 16.66 3.94 3.50
CA ILE A 259 16.41 5.35 3.85
C ILE A 259 17.69 5.98 4.39
N PHE A 260 18.48 5.22 5.14
CA PHE A 260 19.74 5.64 5.74
C PHE A 260 20.96 5.43 4.82
N GLY A 261 20.73 5.14 3.53
CA GLY A 261 21.79 5.08 2.53
C GLY A 261 22.49 3.73 2.40
N VAL A 262 21.96 2.67 3.00
CA VAL A 262 22.44 1.30 2.75
C VAL A 262 22.20 0.92 1.29
N ASP A 263 23.16 0.22 0.70
CA ASP A 263 23.14 -0.18 -0.71
C ASP A 263 21.91 -1.05 -1.04
N ALA A 264 21.26 -0.75 -2.16
CA ALA A 264 20.03 -1.41 -2.55
C ALA A 264 20.22 -2.89 -2.86
N ASP A 265 21.37 -3.28 -3.44
CA ASP A 265 21.67 -4.67 -3.76
C ASP A 265 21.96 -5.46 -2.48
N GLU A 266 22.60 -4.83 -1.49
CA GLU A 266 22.78 -5.42 -0.17
C GLU A 266 21.45 -5.70 0.52
N VAL A 267 20.55 -4.70 0.57
CA VAL A 267 19.21 -4.87 1.16
C VAL A 267 18.42 -5.93 0.41
N GLN A 268 18.41 -5.89 -0.92
CA GLN A 268 17.71 -6.88 -1.74
C GLN A 268 18.19 -8.30 -1.44
N ARG A 269 19.51 -8.52 -1.35
CA ARG A 269 20.07 -9.84 -1.02
C ARG A 269 19.61 -10.29 0.37
N GLY A 270 19.73 -9.43 1.39
CA GLY A 270 19.35 -9.76 2.76
C GLY A 270 17.85 -10.07 2.91
N VAL A 271 16.99 -9.26 2.30
CA VAL A 271 15.53 -9.48 2.31
C VAL A 271 15.16 -10.76 1.55
N THR A 272 15.81 -11.03 0.42
CA THR A 272 15.55 -12.26 -0.36
C THR A 272 15.94 -13.50 0.44
N GLU A 273 17.12 -13.50 1.07
CA GLU A 273 17.63 -14.62 1.89
C GLU A 273 16.66 -14.92 3.05
N LEU A 274 16.30 -13.90 3.84
CA LEU A 274 15.33 -14.05 4.93
C LEU A 274 13.95 -14.48 4.43
N GLY A 275 13.50 -13.94 3.29
CA GLY A 275 12.24 -14.30 2.67
C GLY A 275 12.17 -15.79 2.29
N LEU A 276 13.27 -16.33 1.77
CA LEU A 276 13.37 -17.75 1.42
C LEU A 276 13.52 -18.65 2.66
N ASP A 277 14.37 -18.27 3.62
CA ASP A 277 14.64 -19.05 4.82
C ASP A 277 13.40 -19.23 5.71
N PHE A 278 12.59 -18.18 5.82
CA PHE A 278 11.39 -18.15 6.66
C PHE A 278 10.08 -18.36 5.87
N GLY A 279 10.15 -18.50 4.55
CA GLY A 279 8.97 -18.67 3.69
C GLY A 279 8.04 -17.46 3.67
N LEU A 280 8.61 -16.25 3.72
CA LEU A 280 7.89 -14.98 3.76
C LEU A 280 7.73 -14.38 2.36
N LEU A 281 6.57 -13.80 2.09
CA LEU A 281 6.34 -12.96 0.91
C LEU A 281 6.94 -11.58 1.18
N THR A 282 7.85 -11.17 0.31
CA THR A 282 8.56 -9.88 0.32
C THR A 282 8.45 -9.25 -1.07
N PRO A 283 8.87 -7.99 -1.28
CA PRO A 283 8.98 -7.42 -2.62
C PRO A 283 9.88 -8.23 -3.58
N TYR A 284 10.76 -9.10 -3.05
CA TYR A 284 11.72 -9.88 -3.84
C TYR A 284 11.43 -11.40 -3.86
N THR A 285 10.38 -11.88 -3.20
CA THR A 285 9.99 -13.30 -3.17
C THR A 285 8.57 -13.50 -3.67
N SER A 286 8.25 -14.69 -4.15
CA SER A 286 6.90 -15.01 -4.66
C SER A 286 6.55 -16.47 -4.37
N LEU A 287 5.30 -16.69 -3.97
CA LEU A 287 4.75 -18.04 -3.81
C LEU A 287 4.18 -18.53 -5.14
N VAL A 288 4.84 -19.51 -5.75
CA VAL A 288 4.40 -20.10 -7.01
C VAL A 288 3.75 -21.45 -6.75
N ALA A 289 2.44 -21.55 -7.01
CA ALA A 289 1.73 -22.82 -7.00
C ALA A 289 1.93 -23.55 -8.33
N VAL A 290 2.61 -24.69 -8.29
CA VAL A 290 2.80 -25.56 -9.46
C VAL A 290 1.83 -26.73 -9.37
N ASP A 291 0.78 -26.70 -10.19
CA ASP A 291 -0.09 -27.87 -10.36
C ASP A 291 0.63 -28.93 -11.19
N ARG A 292 0.96 -30.05 -10.55
CA ARG A 292 1.63 -31.19 -11.18
C ARG A 292 0.66 -32.23 -11.71
N THR A 293 -0.64 -31.96 -11.66
CA THR A 293 -1.67 -32.84 -12.20
C THR A 293 -1.90 -32.49 -13.67
N PRO A 294 -1.51 -33.34 -14.63
CA PRO A 294 -1.95 -33.13 -15.99
C PRO A 294 -3.48 -33.25 -16.00
N VAL A 295 -4.19 -32.16 -16.33
CA VAL A 295 -5.66 -32.11 -16.48
C VAL A 295 -6.16 -33.24 -17.39
N ARG A 296 -5.29 -33.75 -18.27
CA ARG A 296 -5.53 -34.93 -19.09
C ARG A 296 -4.25 -35.76 -19.28
N PRO A 297 -4.28 -37.10 -19.08
CA PRO A 297 -3.20 -37.99 -19.52
C PRO A 297 -2.94 -37.88 -21.03
N GLN A 298 -1.69 -37.91 -21.46
CA GLN A 298 -1.34 -37.79 -22.90
C GLN A 298 -2.00 -38.87 -23.78
N SER A 299 -2.33 -40.03 -23.23
CA SER A 299 -3.02 -41.13 -23.92
C SER A 299 -4.53 -40.93 -24.10
N ALA A 300 -5.17 -39.98 -23.40
CA ALA A 300 -6.59 -39.71 -23.56
C ALA A 300 -6.86 -38.90 -24.84
N GLY A 301 -7.88 -39.29 -25.61
CA GLY A 301 -8.29 -38.56 -26.82
C GLY A 301 -8.87 -37.18 -26.51
N LEU A 302 -8.74 -36.24 -27.45
CA LEU A 302 -9.37 -34.92 -27.34
C LEU A 302 -10.85 -35.02 -27.71
N SER A 303 -11.74 -34.59 -26.81
CA SER A 303 -13.15 -34.36 -27.14
C SER A 303 -13.34 -32.92 -27.58
N ALA A 304 -13.57 -32.70 -28.88
CA ALA A 304 -14.01 -31.39 -29.37
C ALA A 304 -15.52 -31.25 -29.09
N ARG A 305 -15.90 -30.14 -28.46
CA ARG A 305 -17.30 -29.75 -28.31
C ARG A 305 -17.40 -28.26 -28.66
N ASP A 306 -18.36 -27.91 -29.50
CA ASP A 306 -18.70 -26.52 -29.73
C ASP A 306 -19.25 -25.92 -28.43
N VAL A 307 -18.50 -24.98 -27.85
CA VAL A 307 -18.94 -24.23 -26.68
C VAL A 307 -19.74 -23.03 -27.19
N PRO A 308 -21.05 -22.95 -26.90
CA PRO A 308 -21.86 -21.82 -27.33
C PRO A 308 -21.34 -20.55 -26.67
N ASN A 309 -21.17 -19.50 -27.47
CA ASN A 309 -20.77 -18.19 -26.96
C ASN A 309 -21.92 -17.63 -26.13
N LEU A 310 -21.76 -17.58 -24.81
CA LEU A 310 -22.79 -17.04 -23.92
C LEU A 310 -22.84 -15.53 -24.07
N LEU A 311 -24.04 -14.99 -24.23
CA LEU A 311 -24.25 -13.54 -24.22
C LEU A 311 -24.21 -13.01 -22.76
N PRO A 312 -23.67 -11.81 -22.52
CA PRO A 312 -23.72 -11.18 -21.21
C PRO A 312 -25.15 -11.04 -20.69
N ALA A 313 -25.34 -11.21 -19.38
CA ALA A 313 -26.65 -11.08 -18.77
C ALA A 313 -27.26 -9.69 -19.03
N GLY A 314 -28.47 -9.65 -19.61
CA GLY A 314 -29.20 -8.41 -19.90
C GLY A 314 -29.13 -7.91 -21.36
N THR A 315 -28.41 -8.59 -22.25
CA THR A 315 -28.41 -8.22 -23.68
C THR A 315 -29.67 -8.70 -24.40
N THR A 316 -30.40 -7.80 -25.05
CA THR A 316 -31.62 -8.09 -25.84
C THR A 316 -31.38 -8.16 -27.35
N LEU A 317 -30.14 -7.88 -27.81
CA LEU A 317 -29.76 -7.94 -29.22
C LEU A 317 -29.40 -9.37 -29.63
N ALA A 318 -30.41 -10.15 -30.00
CA ALA A 318 -30.23 -11.25 -30.95
C ALA A 318 -30.06 -10.69 -32.37
N ALA A 319 -29.12 -9.77 -32.59
CA ALA A 319 -28.64 -9.49 -33.93
C ALA A 319 -27.68 -10.64 -34.26
N GLY A 320 -28.21 -11.63 -34.98
CA GLY A 320 -27.45 -12.78 -35.43
C GLY A 320 -26.11 -12.32 -35.99
N PHE A 321 -25.02 -12.79 -35.37
CA PHE A 321 -23.70 -12.71 -35.98
C PHE A 321 -23.82 -13.21 -37.43
N SER A 322 -23.13 -12.53 -38.35
CA SER A 322 -23.09 -12.95 -39.75
C SER A 322 -22.73 -14.44 -39.79
N GLN A 323 -23.63 -15.26 -40.36
CA GLN A 323 -23.35 -16.66 -40.64
C GLN A 323 -22.21 -16.72 -41.66
N THR A 324 -20.98 -16.65 -41.18
CA THR A 324 -19.76 -16.74 -41.98
C THR A 324 -19.29 -18.18 -42.15
N ALA A 325 -20.08 -19.16 -41.68
CA ALA A 325 -19.93 -20.55 -42.03
C ALA A 325 -20.82 -20.89 -43.24
N THR A 326 -20.23 -20.66 -44.41
CA THR A 326 -20.57 -21.23 -45.72
C THR A 326 -21.49 -22.44 -45.69
N GLY A 327 -22.66 -22.30 -46.32
CA GLY A 327 -23.56 -23.38 -46.73
C GLY A 327 -22.96 -24.29 -47.82
N TRP A 328 -21.68 -24.59 -47.71
CA TRP A 328 -20.95 -25.48 -48.60
C TRP A 328 -21.61 -26.87 -48.72
N PRO A 329 -22.30 -27.44 -47.71
CA PRO A 329 -23.00 -28.72 -47.90
C PRO A 329 -24.16 -28.57 -48.89
N ALA A 330 -24.89 -27.45 -48.85
CA ALA A 330 -25.97 -27.16 -49.78
C ALA A 330 -25.43 -26.86 -51.19
N GLN A 331 -24.33 -26.13 -51.29
CA GLN A 331 -23.65 -25.86 -52.57
C GLN A 331 -23.08 -27.15 -53.18
N LEU A 332 -22.48 -28.02 -52.37
CA LEU A 332 -21.99 -29.33 -52.78
C LEU A 332 -23.14 -30.22 -53.26
N ALA A 333 -24.24 -30.29 -52.51
CA ALA A 333 -25.43 -31.03 -52.91
C ALA A 333 -26.02 -30.51 -54.23
N LEU A 334 -26.10 -29.18 -54.41
CA LEU A 334 -26.58 -28.57 -55.65
C LEU A 334 -25.65 -28.87 -56.82
N SER A 335 -24.33 -28.84 -56.61
CA SER A 335 -23.33 -29.15 -57.64
C SER A 335 -23.32 -30.64 -58.02
N LEU A 336 -23.47 -31.57 -57.06
CA LEU A 336 -23.63 -32.99 -57.34
C LEU A 336 -24.94 -33.29 -58.07
N PHE A 337 -26.03 -32.62 -57.70
CA PHE A 337 -27.31 -32.75 -58.38
C PHE A 337 -27.25 -32.27 -59.83
N SER A 338 -26.64 -31.10 -60.07
CA SER A 338 -26.47 -30.57 -61.43
C SER A 338 -25.52 -31.42 -62.28
N LEU A 339 -24.48 -32.03 -61.69
CA LEU A 339 -23.63 -33.01 -62.39
C LEU A 339 -24.44 -34.25 -62.82
N LEU A 340 -25.30 -34.77 -61.95
CA LEU A 340 -26.18 -35.90 -62.26
C LEU A 340 -27.15 -35.57 -63.41
N VAL A 341 -27.76 -34.39 -63.39
CA VAL A 341 -28.67 -33.93 -64.46
C VAL A 341 -27.93 -33.80 -65.79
N ALA A 342 -26.74 -33.19 -65.80
CA ALA A 342 -25.93 -33.04 -67.01
C ALA A 342 -25.52 -34.40 -67.59
N THR A 343 -25.12 -35.34 -66.73
CA THR A 343 -24.75 -36.71 -67.14
C THR A 343 -25.97 -37.44 -67.71
N GLY A 344 -27.15 -37.28 -67.10
CA GLY A 344 -28.41 -37.81 -67.60
C GLY A 344 -28.81 -37.25 -68.97
N MET A 345 -28.64 -35.94 -69.20
CA MET A 345 -28.90 -35.33 -70.50
C MET A 345 -27.96 -35.85 -71.59
N LEU A 346 -26.66 -36.00 -71.30
CA LEU A 346 -25.66 -36.54 -72.23
C LEU A 346 -25.96 -37.97 -72.66
N LEU A 347 -26.51 -38.79 -71.76
CA LEU A 347 -26.94 -40.16 -72.06
C LEU A 347 -28.26 -40.22 -72.85
N TYR A 348 -29.06 -39.14 -72.83
CA TYR A 348 -30.36 -39.03 -73.51
C TYR A 348 -30.34 -38.13 -74.75
N LEU A 349 -29.16 -37.73 -75.27
CA LEU A 349 -29.10 -37.00 -76.54
C LEU A 349 -29.53 -37.93 -77.70
N PRO A 350 -30.62 -37.62 -78.43
CA PRO A 350 -31.07 -38.43 -79.56
C PRO A 350 -30.04 -38.37 -80.70
N PRO A 351 -29.84 -39.47 -81.46
CA PRO A 351 -28.80 -39.54 -82.48
C PRO A 351 -29.02 -38.48 -83.56
N SER A 352 -28.01 -37.63 -83.74
CA SER A 352 -27.95 -36.59 -84.75
C SER A 352 -28.05 -37.20 -86.16
N ARG A 353 -29.07 -36.78 -86.93
CA ARG A 353 -29.27 -37.18 -88.33
C ARG A 353 -28.05 -36.78 -89.19
N PRO A 354 -27.56 -37.66 -90.08
CA PRO A 354 -26.38 -37.36 -90.90
C PRO A 354 -26.70 -36.34 -92.00
N ARG A 355 -25.86 -35.29 -92.12
CA ARG A 355 -25.86 -34.36 -93.25
C ARG A 355 -24.92 -34.86 -94.36
N PRO A 356 -25.26 -34.67 -95.65
CA PRO A 356 -24.52 -35.24 -96.77
C PRO A 356 -23.31 -34.35 -97.12
N SER A 357 -22.20 -34.97 -97.52
CA SER A 357 -21.21 -34.33 -98.39
C SER A 357 -20.56 -35.39 -99.26
N GLY A 358 -20.57 -35.13 -100.57
CA GLY A 358 -20.10 -36.04 -101.59
C GLY A 358 -18.58 -36.08 -101.70
N GLY A 359 -18.09 -37.28 -102.02
CA GLY A 359 -17.26 -37.51 -103.20
C GLY A 359 -15.81 -37.04 -103.16
N ALA A 360 -14.90 -38.02 -103.13
CA ALA A 360 -13.63 -37.91 -103.84
C ALA A 360 -13.20 -39.28 -104.35
N ARG A 361 -13.05 -39.41 -105.68
CA ARG A 361 -12.01 -40.20 -106.36
C ARG A 361 -12.10 -39.96 -107.88
N SER A 362 -11.12 -39.23 -108.42
CA SER A 362 -10.65 -39.31 -109.81
C SER A 362 -9.77 -40.57 -109.99
N PRO A 363 -8.99 -40.79 -111.07
CA PRO A 363 -9.08 -40.44 -112.51
C PRO A 363 -8.78 -41.67 -113.43
N MET A 364 -9.06 -41.62 -114.75
CA MET A 364 -8.23 -42.25 -115.81
C MET A 364 -8.74 -41.91 -117.21
N ALA A 365 -7.83 -41.95 -118.18
CA ALA A 365 -7.88 -41.35 -119.51
C ALA A 365 -7.95 -42.38 -120.65
N ALA A 366 -8.03 -41.84 -121.89
CA ALA A 366 -7.83 -42.45 -123.22
C ALA A 366 -9.02 -43.30 -123.75
N SER A 367 -9.39 -43.32 -125.03
CA SER A 367 -8.74 -42.94 -126.30
C SER A 367 -9.80 -42.81 -127.42
N SER A 368 -9.40 -42.14 -128.49
CA SER A 368 -10.08 -41.84 -129.76
C SER A 368 -10.39 -43.03 -130.68
N GLU A 369 -11.49 -42.93 -131.43
CA GLU A 369 -11.60 -43.09 -132.89
C GLU A 369 -12.72 -42.18 -133.41
#